data_AF-A0A8W8K506-F1
#
_entry.id   AF-A0A8W8K506-F1
#
_cell.length_a   1.000
_cell.length_b   1.000
_cell.length_c   1.000
_cell.angle_alpha   90.00
_cell.angle_beta   90.00
_cell.angle_gamma   90.00
#
_symmetry.space_group_name_H-M   'P 1'
#
loop_
_entity.id
_entity.type
_entity.pdbx_description
1 polymer ?
#
loop_
_entity_poly.entity_id
_entity_poly.type
_entity_poly.pdbx_seq_one_letter_code
_entity_poly.pdbx_strand_id
1 'polypeptide(L)' 'PAPAKVGGIGLIKSSLAIELSKYFEFENGEDNPPTLFTWKGEKLRLTNDLIDLMDKSPLEIRELLSNKN' A
#
# COMPACT_ATOMS: atom_id res chain seq x y z
N PRO A 1 25.80 0.65 5.49
CA PRO A 1 25.54 0.10 6.84
C PRO A 1 24.32 0.79 7.48
N ALA A 2 23.19 0.09 7.60
CA ALA A 2 21.98 0.66 8.18
C ALA A 2 22.04 0.66 9.73
N PRO A 3 21.42 1.63 10.43
CA PRO A 3 21.58 1.80 11.88
C PRO A 3 20.88 0.71 12.70
N ALA A 4 21.51 0.29 13.80
CA ALA A 4 21.18 -0.89 14.60
C ALA A 4 19.86 -0.84 15.41
N LYS A 5 18.96 0.13 15.21
CA LYS A 5 17.69 0.24 15.97
C LYS A 5 16.41 0.21 15.14
N VAL A 6 16.50 0.15 13.81
CA VAL A 6 15.32 0.09 12.91
C VAL A 6 15.18 -1.24 12.16
N GLY A 7 16.14 -2.15 12.34
CA GLY A 7 16.20 -3.43 11.62
C GLY A 7 14.97 -4.30 11.83
N GLY A 8 14.56 -4.57 13.07
CA GLY A 8 13.44 -5.48 13.34
C GLY A 8 12.10 -5.00 12.80
N ILE A 9 11.74 -3.73 13.03
CA ILE A 9 10.44 -3.19 12.61
C ILE A 9 10.39 -2.97 11.09
N GLY A 10 11.49 -2.50 10.50
CA GLY A 10 11.61 -2.38 9.04
C GLY A 10 11.54 -3.74 8.34
N LEU A 11 12.22 -4.76 8.90
CA LEU A 11 12.19 -6.13 8.37
C LEU A 11 10.84 -6.82 8.60
N ILE A 12 10.15 -6.60 9.74
CA ILE A 12 8.79 -7.10 9.96
C ILE A 12 7.82 -6.46 8.96
N LYS A 13 7.95 -5.14 8.72
CA LYS A 13 7.18 -4.44 7.69
C LYS A 13 7.48 -4.98 6.30
N SER A 14 8.75 -5.29 5.99
CA SER A 14 9.14 -5.89 4.72
C SER A 14 8.68 -7.35 4.58
N SER A 15 8.75 -8.17 5.64
CA SER A 15 8.27 -9.56 5.63
C SER A 15 6.77 -9.58 5.42
N LEU A 16 6.03 -8.75 6.16
CA LEU A 16 4.58 -8.64 5.99
C LEU A 16 4.23 -8.11 4.60
N ALA A 17 4.97 -7.13 4.08
CA ALA A 17 4.76 -6.65 2.72
C ALA A 17 4.97 -7.77 1.70
N ILE A 18 6.07 -8.54 1.78
CA ILE A 18 6.35 -9.68 0.90
C ILE A 18 5.24 -10.74 1.01
N GLU A 19 4.82 -11.06 2.23
CA GLU A 19 3.75 -12.02 2.49
C GLU A 19 2.39 -11.56 1.95
N LEU A 20 2.11 -10.26 1.96
CA LEU A 20 0.89 -9.69 1.38
C LEU A 20 1.00 -9.57 -0.15
N SER A 21 2.19 -9.26 -0.67
CA SER A 21 2.41 -9.02 -2.10
C SER A 21 2.01 -10.20 -2.98
N LYS A 22 2.16 -11.43 -2.49
CA LYS A 22 1.77 -12.65 -3.20
C LYS A 22 0.25 -12.78 -3.46
N TYR A 23 -0.56 -11.95 -2.81
CA TYR A 23 -2.01 -11.97 -2.94
C TYR A 23 -2.55 -10.84 -3.83
N PHE A 24 -1.70 -9.98 -4.37
CA PHE A 24 -2.11 -8.97 -5.35
C PHE A 24 -2.13 -9.54 -6.77
N GLU A 25 -3.11 -9.11 -7.56
CA GLU A 25 -3.17 -9.40 -8.99
C GLU A 25 -3.15 -8.08 -9.78
N PHE A 26 -2.40 -8.09 -10.89
CA PHE A 26 -2.07 -6.91 -11.70
C PHE A 26 -2.68 -7.04 -13.09
N GLU A 27 -4.01 -6.91 -13.20
CA GLU A 27 -4.72 -7.07 -14.49
C GLU A 27 -4.27 -6.03 -15.53
N ASN A 28 -3.79 -4.87 -15.07
CA ASN A 28 -3.32 -3.77 -15.92
C ASN A 28 -1.81 -3.82 -16.19
N GLY A 29 -1.11 -4.90 -15.83
CA GLY A 29 0.35 -5.04 -15.94
C GLY A 29 1.10 -4.69 -14.65
N GLU A 30 2.31 -5.24 -14.49
CA GLU A 30 3.09 -5.20 -13.23
C GLU A 30 3.63 -3.81 -12.89
N ASP A 31 3.78 -2.93 -13.89
CA ASP A 31 4.18 -1.53 -13.68
C ASP A 31 3.03 -0.65 -13.14
N ASN A 32 1.80 -1.18 -13.14
CA ASN A 32 0.62 -0.49 -12.65
C ASN A 32 0.26 -0.97 -11.23
N PRO A 33 -0.53 -0.19 -10.48
CA PRO A 33 -1.04 -0.64 -9.19
C PRO A 33 -1.90 -1.91 -9.30
N PRO A 34 -1.93 -2.76 -8.26
CA PRO A 34 -2.74 -3.97 -8.28
C PRO A 34 -4.24 -3.64 -8.35
N THR A 35 -5.00 -4.46 -9.06
CA THR A 35 -6.45 -4.26 -9.25
C THR A 35 -7.28 -5.16 -8.34
N LEU A 36 -6.70 -6.27 -7.89
CA LEU A 36 -7.34 -7.25 -7.02
C LEU A 36 -6.42 -7.64 -5.87
N PHE A 37 -7.03 -8.04 -4.77
CA PHE A 37 -6.36 -8.62 -3.61
C PHE A 37 -7.13 -9.85 -3.14
N THR A 38 -6.45 -11.00 -3.05
CA THR A 38 -7.05 -12.25 -2.58
C THR A 38 -6.77 -12.44 -1.08
N TRP A 39 -7.79 -12.27 -0.23
CA TRP A 39 -7.66 -12.44 1.21
C TRP A 39 -8.49 -13.63 1.70
N LYS A 40 -7.84 -14.62 2.34
CA LYS A 40 -8.50 -15.82 2.88
C LYS A 40 -9.39 -16.56 1.86
N GLY A 41 -9.04 -16.50 0.58
CA GLY A 41 -9.79 -17.13 -0.51
C GLY A 41 -10.87 -16.24 -1.14
N GLU A 42 -11.10 -15.03 -0.63
CA GLU A 42 -12.01 -14.06 -1.23
C GLU A 42 -11.25 -13.06 -2.09
N LYS A 43 -11.75 -12.80 -3.31
CA LYS A 43 -11.21 -11.78 -4.21
C LYS A 43 -11.87 -10.43 -3.94
N LEU A 44 -11.05 -9.46 -3.56
CA LEU A 44 -11.45 -8.08 -3.31
C LEU A 44 -10.94 -7.20 -4.44
N ARG A 45 -11.81 -6.39 -5.04
CA ARG A 45 -11.40 -5.37 -6.03
C ARG A 45 -10.92 -4.11 -5.33
N LEU A 46 -9.74 -3.64 -5.72
CA LEU A 46 -9.14 -2.43 -5.19
C LEU A 46 -9.64 -1.23 -6.00
N THR A 47 -10.13 -0.19 -5.32
CA THR A 47 -10.52 1.08 -5.96
C THR A 47 -9.32 1.96 -6.26
N ASN A 48 -8.24 1.79 -5.49
CA ASN A 48 -7.00 2.56 -5.61
C ASN A 48 -7.17 4.09 -5.42
N ASP A 49 -8.25 4.53 -4.76
CA ASP A 49 -8.55 5.97 -4.54
C ASP A 49 -7.47 6.71 -3.73
N LEU A 50 -6.63 5.98 -3.00
CA LEU A 50 -5.56 6.55 -2.17
C LEU A 50 -4.26 6.76 -2.94
N ILE A 51 -4.14 6.27 -4.18
CA ILE A 51 -2.91 6.41 -4.97
C ILE A 51 -2.60 7.87 -5.26
N ASP A 52 -3.64 8.66 -5.56
CA ASP A 52 -3.52 10.09 -5.83
C ASP A 52 -3.04 10.91 -4.61
N LEU A 53 -3.07 10.30 -3.42
CA LEU A 53 -2.59 10.91 -2.18
C LEU A 53 -1.11 10.58 -1.90
N MET A 54 -0.52 9.60 -2.59
CA MET A 54 0.84 9.15 -2.28
C MET A 54 1.92 10.18 -2.63
N ASP A 55 1.66 11.03 -3.62
CA ASP A 55 2.57 12.11 -4.04
C ASP A 55 2.35 13.41 -3.25
N LYS A 56 1.34 13.45 -2.37
CA LYS A 56 0.98 14.65 -1.62
C LYS A 56 1.74 14.71 -0.30
N SER A 57 2.04 15.93 0.12
CA SER A 57 2.59 16.16 1.45
C SER A 57 1.56 15.81 2.53
N PRO A 58 2.00 15.47 3.76
CA PRO A 58 1.10 15.20 4.87
C PRO A 58 0.10 16.34 5.18
N LEU A 59 0.45 17.59 4.86
CA LEU A 59 -0.44 18.74 5.04
C LEU A 59 -1.57 18.75 4.00
N GLU A 60 -1.24 18.54 2.73
CA GLU A 60 -2.23 18.46 1.64
C GLU A 60 -3.19 17.29 1.83
N ILE A 61 -2.70 16.14 2.31
CA ILE A 61 -3.54 14.98 2.64
C ILE A 61 -4.54 15.34 3.73
N ARG A 62 -4.10 15.99 4.81
CA ARG A 62 -4.98 16.39 5.92
C ARG A 62 -6.06 17.35 5.45
N GLU A 63 -5.70 18.34 4.64
CA GLU A 63 -6.66 19.32 4.10
C GLU A 63 -7.71 18.65 3.21
N LEU A 64 -7.30 17.74 2.31
CA LEU A 64 -8.22 16.98 1.45
C LEU A 64 -9.18 16.08 2.23
N LEU A 65 -8.72 15.46 3.32
CA LEU A 65 -9.54 14.61 4.17
C LEU A 65 -10.48 15.41 5.09
N SER A 66 -10.07 16.61 5.52
CA SER A 66 -10.91 17.50 6.32
C SER A 66 -12.06 18.12 5.52
N ASN A 67 -11.87 18.38 4.22
CA ASN A 67 -12.87 19.00 3.34
C ASN A 67 -13.88 18.01 2.72
N LYS A 68 -13.75 16.71 3.01
CA LYS A 68 -14.62 15.64 2.49
C LYS A 68 -15.83 15.32 3.39
N ASN A 69 -16.07 16.09 4.46
CA ASN A 69 -17.16 15.93 5.44
C ASN A 69 -18.20 17.06 5.35
#